data_AF-A0A7W9GVZ6-F1
#
_entry.id   AF-A0A7W9GVZ6-F1
#
_cell.length_a   1.000
_cell.length_b   1.000
_cell.length_c   1.000
_cell.angle_alpha   90.00
_cell.angle_beta   90.00
_cell.angle_gamma   90.00
#
_symmetry.space_group_name_H-M   'P 1'
#
loop_
_entity.id
_entity.type
_entity.pdbx_description
1 polymer ?
#
loop_
_entity_poly.entity_id
_entity_poly.type
_entity_poly.pdbx_seq_one_letter_code
_entity_poly.pdbx_strand_id
1 'polypeptide(L)' 'MADAQSIASLHLAVASRDLIGQAKGILMERYGLDSDQAFALLVRTSQTTNTKLADIAEHLVRSRRMPDGTD' A
#
# COMPACT_ATOMS: atom_id res chain seq x y z
N MET A 1 -5.31 -25.77 -16.77
CA MET A 1 -5.12 -24.30 -16.77
C MET A 1 -5.49 -23.63 -15.43
N ALA A 2 -5.94 -24.36 -14.40
CA ALA A 2 -6.27 -23.78 -13.09
C ALA A 2 -5.05 -23.46 -12.19
N ASP A 3 -3.94 -24.20 -12.33
CA ASP A 3 -2.77 -24.04 -11.43
C ASP A 3 -2.01 -22.72 -11.66
N ALA A 4 -1.99 -22.21 -12.89
CA ALA A 4 -1.30 -20.96 -13.24
C ALA A 4 -1.97 -19.72 -12.60
N GLN A 5 -3.29 -19.76 -12.40
CA GLN A 5 -4.05 -18.65 -11.81
C GLN A 5 -3.80 -18.52 -10.30
N SER A 6 -3.63 -19.65 -9.61
CA SER A 6 -3.37 -19.68 -8.16
C SER A 6 -1.96 -19.21 -7.82
N ILE A 7 -0.95 -19.60 -8.62
CA ILE A 7 0.43 -19.15 -8.43
C ILE A 7 0.55 -17.64 -8.65
N ALA A 8 -0.08 -17.10 -9.71
CA ALA A 8 -0.06 -15.67 -10.00
C ALA A 8 -0.71 -14.83 -8.88
N SER A 9 -1.84 -15.28 -8.32
CA SER A 9 -2.53 -14.56 -7.24
C SER A 9 -1.76 -14.60 -5.91
N LEU A 10 -1.02 -15.68 -5.62
CA LEU A 10 -0.09 -15.74 -4.49
C LEU A 10 1.09 -14.76 -4.64
N HIS A 11 1.72 -14.72 -5.82
CA HIS A 11 2.80 -13.76 -6.08
C HIS A 11 2.34 -12.31 -5.95
N LEU A 12 1.15 -11.98 -6.45
CA LEU A 12 0.56 -10.66 -6.29
C LEU A 12 0.29 -10.30 -4.82
N ALA A 13 -0.16 -11.27 -4.01
CA ALA A 13 -0.41 -11.07 -2.59
C ALA A 13 0.89 -10.80 -1.81
N VAL A 14 1.98 -11.50 -2.14
CA VAL A 14 3.31 -11.28 -1.52
C VAL A 14 3.87 -9.92 -1.92
N ALA A 15 3.87 -9.60 -3.22
CA ALA A 15 4.35 -8.30 -3.71
C ALA A 15 3.58 -7.12 -3.08
N SER A 16 2.27 -7.28 -2.88
CA SER A 16 1.44 -6.28 -2.20
C SER A 16 1.83 -6.09 -0.73
N ARG A 17 2.19 -7.17 -0.02
CA ARG A 17 2.64 -7.09 1.38
C ARG A 17 3.97 -6.32 1.52
N ASP A 18 4.91 -6.54 0.61
CA ASP A 18 6.21 -5.87 0.63
C ASP A 18 6.08 -4.36 0.39
N LEU A 19 5.25 -3.96 -0.59
CA LEU A 19 4.97 -2.54 -0.87
C LEU A 19 4.28 -1.86 0.31
N ILE A 20 3.29 -2.52 0.93
CA ILE A 20 2.62 -1.99 2.12
C ILE A 20 3.61 -1.83 3.28
N GLY A 21 4.53 -2.77 3.47
CA GLY A 21 5.59 -2.68 4.50
C GLY A 21 6.49 -1.46 4.29
N GLN A 22 6.96 -1.24 3.05
CA GLN A 22 7.78 -0.07 2.71
C GLN A 22 7.02 1.25 2.89
N ALA A 23 5.77 1.31 2.41
CA ALA A 23 4.90 2.46 2.57
C ALA A 23 4.69 2.81 4.04
N LYS A 24 4.44 1.81 4.91
CA LYS A 24 4.36 2.00 6.36
C LYS A 24 5.64 2.61 6.91
N GLY A 25 6.82 2.08 6.57
CA GLY A 25 8.11 2.61 7.02
C GLY A 25 8.33 4.09 6.65
N ILE A 26 7.94 4.49 5.44
CA ILE A 26 8.00 5.89 5.00
C ILE A 26 7.09 6.79 5.87
N LEU A 27 5.85 6.35 6.14
CA LEU A 27 4.91 7.12 6.96
C LEU A 27 5.36 7.19 8.43
N MET A 28 5.90 6.10 8.96
CA MET A 28 6.46 6.05 10.31
C MET A 28 7.58 7.08 10.47
N GLU A 29 8.54 7.12 9.53
CA GLU A 29 9.66 8.06 9.55
C GLU A 29 9.19 9.51 9.38
N ARG A 30 8.29 9.77 8.43
CA ARG A 30 7.84 11.13 8.10
C ARG A 30 6.95 11.76 9.16
N TYR A 31 6.07 10.97 9.77
CA TYR A 31 5.00 11.47 10.63
C TYR A 31 5.14 11.03 12.10
N GLY A 32 6.20 10.28 12.44
CA GLY A 32 6.40 9.76 13.80
C GLY A 32 5.33 8.75 14.22
N LEU A 33 4.72 8.06 13.26
CA LEU A 33 3.67 7.08 13.49
C LEU A 33 4.27 5.74 13.88
N ASP A 34 3.52 4.96 14.67
CA ASP A 34 3.80 3.54 14.80
C ASP A 34 3.31 2.76 13.55
N SER A 35 3.63 1.46 13.52
CA SER A 35 3.25 0.57 12.42
C SER A 35 1.74 0.52 12.18
N ASP A 36 0.93 0.49 13.23
CA ASP A 36 -0.52 0.29 13.13
C ASP A 36 -1.21 1.57 12.68
N GLN A 37 -0.76 2.71 13.20
CA GLN A 37 -1.16 4.05 12.78
C GLN A 37 -0.81 4.30 11.31
N ALA A 38 0.40 3.94 10.87
CA ALA A 38 0.82 4.07 9.47
C ALA A 38 -0.05 3.21 8.55
N PHE A 39 -0.37 1.98 8.97
CA PHE A 39 -1.26 1.11 8.21
C PHE A 39 -2.70 1.66 8.15
N ALA A 40 -3.23 2.15 9.28
CA ALA A 40 -4.55 2.77 9.34
C ALA A 40 -4.65 3.99 8.43
N LEU A 41 -3.59 4.79 8.32
CA LEU A 41 -3.53 5.93 7.40
C LEU A 41 -3.59 5.48 5.93
N LEU A 42 -2.87 4.43 5.55
CA LEU A 42 -2.96 3.86 4.19
C LEU A 42 -4.39 3.36 3.89
N VAL A 43 -5.01 2.66 4.85
CA VAL A 43 -6.40 2.16 4.73
C VAL A 43 -7.39 3.32 4.58
N ARG A 44 -7.28 4.35 5.43
CA ARG A 44 -8.14 5.54 5.35
C ARG A 44 -8.00 6.23 3.99
N THR A 45 -6.77 6.34 3.48
CA THR A 45 -6.51 6.96 2.18
C THR A 45 -7.13 6.15 1.06
N SER A 46 -6.92 4.83 1.05
CA SER A 46 -7.54 3.88 0.13
C SER A 46 -9.08 4.00 0.10
N GLN A 47 -9.72 4.10 1.27
CA GLN A 47 -11.17 4.29 1.37
C GLN A 47 -11.62 5.67 0.86
N THR A 48 -10.84 6.72 1.17
CA THR A 48 -11.18 8.10 0.78
C THR A 48 -11.07 8.30 -0.73
N THR A 49 -10.04 7.71 -1.37
CA THR A 49 -9.80 7.82 -2.81
C THR A 49 -10.44 6.70 -3.62
N ASN A 50 -11.07 5.72 -2.96
CA ASN A 50 -11.58 4.50 -3.58
C ASN A 50 -10.53 3.78 -4.45
N THR A 51 -9.28 3.78 -4.01
CA THR A 51 -8.14 3.16 -4.70
C THR A 51 -7.65 1.96 -3.92
N LYS A 52 -7.15 0.92 -4.59
CA LYS A 52 -6.65 -0.27 -3.89
C LYS A 52 -5.46 0.09 -2.99
N LEU A 53 -5.41 -0.51 -1.81
CA LEU A 53 -4.35 -0.28 -0.83
C LEU A 53 -2.94 -0.52 -1.40
N ALA A 54 -2.78 -1.55 -2.24
CA ALA A 54 -1.51 -1.85 -2.90
C ALA A 54 -1.07 -0.73 -3.85
N ASP A 55 -2.00 -0.14 -4.60
CA ASP A 55 -1.72 0.96 -5.54
C ASP A 55 -1.37 2.25 -4.78
N ILE A 56 -2.04 2.51 -3.63
CA ILE A 56 -1.67 3.60 -2.71
C ILE A 56 -0.24 3.41 -2.19
N ALA A 57 0.09 2.19 -1.75
CA ALA A 57 1.41 1.88 -1.24
C ALA A 57 2.49 2.01 -2.33
N GLU A 58 2.22 1.52 -3.54
CA GLU A 58 3.11 1.67 -4.70
C GLU A 58 3.32 3.14 -5.04
N HIS A 59 2.24 3.94 -5.11
CA HIS A 59 2.32 5.36 -5.36
C HIS A 59 3.18 6.05 -4.30
N LEU A 60 2.94 5.80 -3.02
CA LEU A 60 3.72 6.39 -1.94
C LEU A 60 5.20 6.01 -1.99
N VAL A 61 5.51 4.74 -2.27
CA VAL A 61 6.90 4.27 -2.38
C VAL A 61 7.63 4.96 -3.54
N ARG A 62 6.95 5.10 -4.68
CA ARG A 62 7.50 5.72 -5.90
C ARG A 62 7.61 7.24 -5.80
N SER A 63 6.54 7.92 -5.39
CA SER A 63 6.42 9.38 -5.42
C SER A 63 6.83 10.05 -4.11
N ARG A 64 6.95 9.28 -3.02
CA ARG A 64 7.14 9.77 -1.64
C ARG A 64 6.05 10.75 -1.20
N ARG A 65 4.88 10.71 -1.83
CA ARG A 65 3.69 11.51 -1.52
C ARG A 65 2.48 10.61 -1.35
N MET A 66 1.55 11.01 -0.48
CA MET A 66 0.25 10.36 -0.39
C MET A 66 -0.64 10.89 -1.50
N PRO A 67 -1.39 10.03 -2.21
CA PRO A 67 -2.39 10.49 -3.16
C PRO A 67 -3.52 11.18 -2.39
N ASP A 68 -3.89 12.38 -2.84
CA ASP A 68 -4.86 13.27 -2.19
C ASP A 68 -6.24 13.25 -2.86
N GLY A 69 -6.47 12.29 -3.77
CA GLY A 69 -7.72 12.13 -4.52
C GLY A 69 -7.87 13.10 -5.69
N THR A 70 -6.85 13.93 -5.98
CA THR A 70 -6.83 14.84 -7.13
C THR A 70 -5.87 14.42 -8.25
N ASP A 71 -5.06 13.38 -8.03
CA ASP A 71 -4.21 12.68 -9.02
C ASP A 71 -4.98 11.62 -9.82
#